data_AF-A0A938S9J4-F1
#
_entry.id   AF-A0A938S9J4-F1
#
_cell.length_a   1.000
_cell.length_b   1.000
_cell.length_c   1.000
_cell.angle_alpha   90.00
_cell.angle_beta   90.00
_cell.angle_gamma   90.00
#
_symmetry.space_group_name_H-M   'P 1'
#
loop_
_entity.id
_entity.type
_entity.pdbx_description
1 polymer ?
#
loop_
_entity_poly.entity_id
_entity_poly.type
_entity_poly.pdbx_seq_one_letter_code
_entity_poly.pdbx_strand_id
1 'polypeptide(L)'
;MRRALAILAIAFIPAAHAQTQLTIYNQNFAAVKETRTLDLTKGENEVRVTDITAHLEPESVILRDLKKPDAIQILEQNYESDPLSEGLLLRKSEGKVLDFEITMPQTGEKKIVKGKILRSGYVPHRQAYSRYGPQYAYSQQMYASPQGGGQPIVEVDGKVMFGLPGRALFESLDPKSFLKPTLL
;
A
#
# COMPACT_ATOMS: atom_id res chain seq x y z
N MET A 1 -3.26 -68.16 8.33
CA MET A 1 -2.90 -66.83 8.88
C MET A 1 -3.60 -65.76 8.04
N ARG A 2 -4.68 -65.13 8.54
CA ARG A 2 -5.38 -64.04 7.84
C ARG A 2 -4.84 -62.71 8.36
N ARG A 3 -4.14 -61.94 7.52
CA ARG A 3 -3.69 -60.58 7.86
C ARG A 3 -4.80 -59.60 7.51
N ALA A 4 -5.36 -58.94 8.53
CA ALA A 4 -6.30 -57.84 8.35
C ALA A 4 -5.50 -56.58 7.97
N LEU A 5 -5.87 -55.94 6.87
CA LEU A 5 -5.31 -54.65 6.43
C LEU A 5 -6.16 -53.54 7.08
N ALA A 6 -5.57 -52.75 7.97
CA ALA A 6 -6.22 -51.58 8.54
C ALA A 6 -6.07 -50.40 7.57
N ILE A 7 -7.18 -49.88 7.05
CA ILE A 7 -7.21 -48.66 6.23
C ILE A 7 -7.29 -47.47 7.20
N LEU A 8 -6.23 -46.67 7.24
CA LEU A 8 -6.19 -45.42 7.98
C LEU A 8 -6.94 -44.35 7.17
N ALA A 9 -8.16 -44.01 7.58
CA ALA A 9 -8.90 -42.89 7.01
C ALA A 9 -8.29 -41.57 7.52
N ILE A 10 -7.64 -40.83 6.63
CA ILE A 10 -7.20 -39.45 6.90
C ILE A 10 -8.44 -38.57 6.80
N ALA A 11 -8.96 -38.11 7.95
CA ALA A 11 -10.01 -37.12 7.99
C ALA A 11 -9.42 -35.75 7.60
N PHE A 12 -9.80 -35.27 6.42
CA PHE A 12 -9.52 -33.91 6.00
C PHE A 12 -10.50 -32.99 6.76
N ILE A 13 -10.02 -32.29 7.79
CA ILE A 13 -10.81 -31.25 8.46
C ILE A 13 -10.70 -30.00 7.58
N PRO A 14 -11.77 -29.55 6.91
CA PRO A 14 -11.72 -28.29 6.18
C PRO A 14 -11.47 -27.17 7.19
N ALA A 15 -10.43 -26.37 6.96
CA ALA A 15 -10.24 -25.13 7.68
C ALA A 15 -11.47 -24.25 7.43
N ALA A 16 -12.20 -23.90 8.49
CA ALA A 16 -13.29 -22.96 8.41
C ALA A 16 -12.71 -21.59 8.03
N HIS A 17 -12.75 -21.26 6.74
CA HIS A 17 -12.49 -19.90 6.30
C HIS A 17 -13.55 -19.00 6.94
N ALA A 18 -13.10 -18.01 7.71
CA ALA A 18 -14.00 -17.00 8.24
C ALA A 18 -14.77 -16.38 7.07
N GLN A 19 -16.10 -16.51 7.12
CA GLN A 19 -16.94 -16.14 6.00
C GLN A 19 -17.10 -14.62 5.95
N THR A 20 -16.48 -13.98 4.96
CA THR A 20 -16.70 -12.56 4.68
C THR A 20 -18.17 -12.35 4.28
N GLN A 21 -18.85 -11.45 4.99
CA GLN A 21 -20.22 -11.07 4.71
C GLN A 21 -20.24 -9.68 4.08
N LEU A 22 -20.99 -9.55 2.98
CA LEU A 22 -21.13 -8.31 2.24
C LEU A 22 -22.61 -7.91 2.21
N THR A 23 -22.90 -6.67 2.58
CA THR A 23 -24.21 -6.04 2.35
C THR A 23 -24.02 -4.88 1.40
N ILE A 24 -24.63 -4.95 0.22
CA ILE A 24 -24.49 -3.92 -0.82
C ILE A 24 -25.63 -2.91 -0.68
N TYR A 25 -25.28 -1.63 -0.62
CA TYR A 25 -26.21 -0.52 -0.64
C TYR A 25 -26.26 0.14 -2.02
N ASN A 26 -27.27 0.97 -2.24
CA ASN A 26 -27.26 1.89 -3.37
C ASN A 26 -26.12 2.93 -3.19
N GLN A 27 -25.81 3.70 -4.24
CA GLN A 27 -24.78 4.75 -4.21
C GLN A 27 -23.33 4.25 -4.02
N ASN A 28 -23.02 3.03 -4.50
CA ASN A 28 -21.66 2.46 -4.52
C ASN A 28 -21.04 2.19 -3.13
N PHE A 29 -21.85 2.00 -2.09
CA PHE A 29 -21.39 1.58 -0.77
C PHE A 29 -21.68 0.10 -0.50
N ALA A 30 -20.82 -0.52 0.30
CA ALA A 30 -21.08 -1.83 0.87
C ALA A 30 -20.57 -1.90 2.31
N ALA A 31 -21.32 -2.55 3.19
CA ALA A 31 -20.83 -2.94 4.50
C ALA A 31 -20.16 -4.30 4.39
N VAL A 32 -18.92 -4.39 4.88
CA VAL A 32 -18.13 -5.62 4.95
C VAL A 32 -18.03 -6.03 6.40
N LYS A 33 -18.39 -7.27 6.71
CA LYS A 33 -18.16 -7.88 8.01
C LYS A 33 -17.27 -9.09 7.83
N GLU A 34 -16.12 -9.05 8.49
CA GLU A 34 -15.12 -10.10 8.44
C GLU A 34 -14.78 -10.56 9.86
N THR A 35 -14.45 -11.84 10.02
CA THR A 35 -13.91 -12.38 11.27
C THR A 35 -12.46 -12.77 11.01
N ARG A 36 -11.53 -12.31 11.84
CA ARG A 36 -10.12 -12.71 11.75
C ARG A 36 -9.67 -13.29 13.08
N THR A 37 -8.79 -14.27 13.01
CA THR A 37 -8.05 -14.77 14.17
C THR A 37 -6.80 -13.94 14.31
N LEU A 38 -6.60 -13.32 15.48
CA LEU A 38 -5.44 -12.50 15.80
C LEU A 38 -4.68 -13.17 16.95
N ASP A 39 -3.38 -13.39 16.76
CA ASP A 39 -2.51 -13.92 17.80
C ASP A 39 -1.97 -12.75 18.62
N LEU A 40 -2.65 -12.43 19.72
CA LEU A 40 -2.30 -11.32 20.61
C LEU A 40 -1.52 -11.81 21.83
N THR A 41 -0.53 -11.03 22.24
CA THR A 41 0.21 -11.22 23.49
C THR A 41 -0.26 -10.22 24.56
N LYS A 42 0.11 -10.43 25.82
CA LYS A 42 -0.23 -9.49 26.90
C LYS A 42 0.52 -8.17 26.70
N GLY A 43 -0.22 -7.05 26.68
CA GLY A 43 0.35 -5.71 26.52
C GLY A 43 -0.03 -5.09 25.17
N GLU A 44 0.83 -4.20 24.68
CA GLU A 44 0.66 -3.56 23.37
C GLU A 44 0.98 -4.53 22.24
N ASN A 45 0.14 -4.54 21.21
CA ASN A 45 0.31 -5.36 20.02
C ASN A 45 0.13 -4.47 18.78
N GLU A 46 0.99 -4.62 17.78
CA GLU A 46 0.80 -4.05 16.45
C GLU A 46 0.18 -5.14 15.56
N VAL A 47 -1.01 -4.86 15.01
CA VAL A 47 -1.72 -5.79 14.13
C VAL A 47 -1.82 -5.16 12.76
N ARG A 48 -1.44 -5.91 11.72
CA ARG A 48 -1.51 -5.42 10.35
C ARG A 48 -2.51 -6.23 9.54
N VAL A 49 -3.51 -5.54 9.01
CA VAL A 49 -4.58 -6.12 8.21
C VAL A 49 -4.40 -5.66 6.76
N THR A 50 -3.93 -6.57 5.90
CA THR A 50 -3.79 -6.35 4.45
C THR A 50 -4.96 -6.94 3.67
N ASP A 51 -4.91 -6.76 2.35
CA ASP A 51 -5.91 -7.29 1.40
C ASP A 51 -7.30 -6.70 1.61
N ILE A 52 -7.31 -5.43 2.02
CA ILE A 52 -8.50 -4.61 2.17
C ILE A 52 -8.61 -3.64 0.97
N THR A 53 -9.82 -3.15 0.73
CA THR A 53 -10.07 -2.21 -0.37
C THR A 53 -9.37 -0.87 -0.12
N ALA A 54 -8.83 -0.27 -1.18
CA ALA A 54 -8.34 1.11 -1.16
C ALA A 54 -9.46 2.15 -0.88
N HIS A 55 -10.73 1.74 -0.97
CA HIS A 55 -11.92 2.59 -0.78
C HIS A 55 -12.55 2.45 0.61
N LEU A 56 -11.79 1.95 1.59
CA LEU A 56 -12.27 1.87 2.97
C LEU A 56 -12.48 3.27 3.54
N GLU A 57 -13.62 3.49 4.20
CA GLU A 57 -13.86 4.65 5.06
C GLU A 57 -13.25 4.35 6.43
N PRO A 58 -12.11 4.96 6.81
CA PRO A 58 -11.35 4.56 8.00
C PRO A 58 -12.16 4.71 9.28
N GLU A 59 -12.94 5.80 9.39
CA GLU A 59 -13.83 6.06 10.52
C GLU A 59 -14.96 5.03 10.70
N SER A 60 -15.23 4.20 9.69
CA SER A 60 -16.28 3.16 9.76
C SER A 60 -15.81 1.83 10.34
N VAL A 61 -14.50 1.68 10.56
CA VAL A 61 -13.92 0.40 10.95
C VAL A 61 -14.06 0.19 12.45
N ILE A 62 -14.66 -0.95 12.82
CA ILE A 62 -14.83 -1.34 14.23
C ILE A 62 -14.22 -2.72 14.43
N LEU A 63 -13.19 -2.80 15.27
CA LEU A 63 -12.64 -4.06 15.75
C LEU A 63 -13.28 -4.42 17.09
N ARG A 64 -13.73 -5.68 17.22
CA ARG A 64 -14.30 -6.20 18.47
C ARG A 64 -13.96 -7.67 18.64
N ASP A 65 -13.69 -8.08 19.87
CA ASP A 65 -13.57 -9.49 20.23
C ASP A 65 -14.97 -10.11 20.31
N LEU A 66 -15.17 -11.25 19.64
CA LEU A 66 -16.47 -11.94 19.55
C LEU A 66 -16.82 -12.73 20.82
N LYS A 67 -15.84 -13.04 21.67
CA LYS A 67 -15.99 -13.85 22.89
C LYS A 67 -15.94 -12.99 24.16
N LYS A 68 -15.14 -11.92 24.17
CA LYS A 68 -14.91 -11.05 25.33
C LYS A 68 -14.86 -9.58 24.89
N PRO A 69 -16.00 -8.87 24.83
CA PRO A 69 -16.09 -7.52 24.29
C PRO A 69 -15.07 -6.51 24.84
N ASP A 70 -14.71 -6.63 26.13
CA ASP A 70 -13.80 -5.71 26.82
C ASP A 70 -12.34 -6.22 26.92
N ALA A 71 -11.98 -7.28 26.19
CA ALA A 71 -10.64 -7.88 26.28
C ALA A 71 -9.56 -7.11 25.51
N ILE A 72 -9.96 -6.26 24.56
CA ILE A 72 -9.05 -5.47 23.74
C ILE A 72 -9.42 -3.99 23.81
N GLN A 73 -8.39 -3.15 23.85
CA GLN A 73 -8.52 -1.71 23.73
C GLN A 73 -7.71 -1.27 22.51
N ILE A 74 -8.36 -0.53 21.60
CA ILE A 74 -7.68 0.07 20.45
C ILE A 74 -7.01 1.36 20.93
N LEU A 75 -5.69 1.42 20.84
CA LEU A 75 -4.92 2.61 21.22
C LEU A 75 -4.79 3.58 20.04
N GLU A 76 -4.48 3.04 18.87
CA GLU A 76 -4.31 3.76 17.62
C GLU A 76 -4.88 2.93 16.49
N GLN A 77 -5.41 3.60 15.46
CA GLN A 77 -5.88 2.96 14.25
C GLN A 77 -5.52 3.83 13.06
N ASN A 78 -4.70 3.30 12.17
CA ASN A 78 -4.24 3.99 10.99
C ASN A 78 -4.61 3.20 9.74
N TYR A 79 -5.07 3.91 8.72
CA TYR A 79 -5.34 3.30 7.44
C TYR A 79 -4.46 3.93 6.36
N GLU A 80 -3.62 3.10 5.75
CA GLU A 80 -2.84 3.45 4.58
C GLU A 80 -3.57 2.96 3.33
N SER A 81 -4.09 3.91 2.56
CA SER A 81 -4.89 3.64 1.36
C SER A 81 -4.04 3.57 0.10
N ASP A 82 -2.89 4.24 0.09
CA ASP A 82 -2.03 4.33 -1.09
C ASP A 82 -0.88 3.32 -0.95
N PRO A 83 -0.97 2.15 -1.60
CA PRO A 83 0.12 1.20 -1.59
C PRO A 83 1.37 1.84 -2.21
N LEU A 84 2.51 1.27 -1.87
CA LEU A 84 3.82 1.73 -2.32
C LEU A 84 3.84 2.02 -3.83
N SER A 85 4.02 3.28 -4.19
CA SER A 85 4.19 3.75 -5.56
C SER A 85 5.58 4.33 -5.78
N GLU A 86 6.04 4.36 -7.03
CA GLU A 86 7.31 5.02 -7.38
C GLU A 86 7.31 6.49 -6.94
N GLY A 87 6.19 7.21 -7.13
CA GLY A 87 6.06 8.58 -6.67
C GLY A 87 6.18 8.73 -5.15
N LEU A 88 5.56 7.84 -4.37
CA LEU A 88 5.70 7.84 -2.91
C LEU A 88 7.15 7.54 -2.49
N LEU A 89 7.82 6.62 -3.16
CA LEU A 89 9.23 6.30 -2.93
C LEU A 89 10.14 7.48 -3.28
N LEU A 90 9.90 8.16 -4.39
CA LEU A 90 10.59 9.40 -4.75
C LEU A 90 10.36 10.48 -3.69
N ARG A 91 9.13 10.61 -3.18
CA ARG A 91 8.80 11.58 -2.12
C ARG A 91 9.54 11.29 -0.82
N LYS A 92 9.57 10.02 -0.39
CA LYS A 92 10.39 9.56 0.76
C LYS A 92 11.90 9.71 0.53
N SER A 93 12.30 9.94 -0.72
CA SER A 93 13.68 10.13 -1.14
C SER A 93 14.03 11.59 -1.47
N GLU A 94 13.11 12.55 -1.27
CA GLU A 94 13.41 13.98 -1.42
C GLU A 94 14.59 14.38 -0.52
N GLY A 95 15.54 15.12 -1.07
CA GLY A 95 16.80 15.48 -0.43
C GLY A 95 17.89 14.41 -0.50
N LYS A 96 17.57 13.17 -0.88
CA LYS A 96 18.53 12.05 -0.99
C LYS A 96 19.05 11.91 -2.41
N VAL A 97 20.21 11.27 -2.53
CA VAL A 97 20.81 10.86 -3.82
C VAL A 97 20.35 9.45 -4.14
N LEU A 98 19.79 9.26 -5.33
CA LEU A 98 19.41 7.96 -5.88
C LEU A 98 20.29 7.60 -7.08
N ASP A 99 20.39 6.30 -7.34
CA ASP A 99 20.97 5.77 -8.56
C ASP A 99 19.87 5.66 -9.64
N PHE A 100 20.20 6.09 -10.86
CA PHE A 100 19.32 6.02 -12.01
C PHE A 100 19.95 5.17 -13.11
N GLU A 101 19.23 4.15 -13.57
CA GLU A 101 19.63 3.32 -14.70
C GLU A 101 19.19 3.98 -16.02
N ILE A 102 20.16 4.30 -16.88
CA ILE A 102 19.96 4.86 -18.22
C ILE A 102 20.38 3.81 -19.24
N THR A 103 19.50 3.51 -20.19
CA THR A 103 19.82 2.64 -21.34
C THR A 103 20.18 3.49 -22.55
N MET A 104 21.39 3.35 -23.07
CA MET A 104 21.84 4.07 -24.25
C MET A 104 21.09 3.59 -25.50
N PRO A 105 20.38 4.46 -26.24
CA PRO A 105 19.52 4.04 -27.35
C PRO A 105 20.25 3.32 -28.48
N GLN A 106 21.53 3.66 -28.68
CA GLN A 106 22.32 3.17 -29.82
C GLN A 106 23.04 1.84 -29.53
N THR A 107 23.42 1.59 -28.29
CA THR A 107 24.22 0.41 -27.90
C THR A 107 23.46 -0.57 -27.02
N GLY A 108 22.35 -0.14 -26.39
CA GLY A 108 21.66 -0.89 -25.35
C GLY A 108 22.43 -0.98 -24.03
N GLU A 109 23.59 -0.32 -23.93
CA GLU A 109 24.42 -0.32 -22.73
C GLU A 109 23.71 0.40 -21.58
N LYS A 110 23.79 -0.20 -20.39
CA LYS A 110 23.21 0.34 -19.16
C LYS A 110 24.27 1.12 -18.39
N LYS A 111 23.95 2.37 -18.06
CA LYS A 111 24.78 3.26 -17.24
C LYS A 111 24.03 3.67 -15.98
N ILE A 112 24.72 3.71 -14.85
CA ILE A 112 24.20 4.29 -13.61
C ILE A 112 24.62 5.75 -13.51
N VAL A 113 23.66 6.63 -13.22
CA VAL A 113 23.86 8.05 -12.96
C VAL A 113 23.31 8.37 -11.57
N LYS A 114 24.07 9.10 -10.77
CA LYS A 114 23.63 9.57 -9.45
C LYS A 114 22.91 10.91 -9.59
N GLY A 115 21.77 11.06 -8.92
CA GLY A 115 21.05 12.33 -8.89
C GLY A 115 20.34 12.56 -7.57
N LYS A 116 20.34 13.81 -7.10
CA LYS A 116 19.65 14.23 -5.88
C LYS A 116 18.20 14.58 -6.20
N ILE A 117 17.25 13.95 -5.54
CA ILE A 117 15.83 14.30 -5.68
C ILE A 117 15.59 15.65 -5.00
N LEU A 118 15.20 16.66 -5.76
CA LEU A 118 14.79 17.96 -5.23
C LEU A 118 13.28 18.00 -4.96
N ARG A 119 12.50 17.34 -5.82
CA ARG A 119 11.04 17.21 -5.70
C ARG A 119 10.59 15.96 -6.44
N SER A 120 9.69 15.19 -5.85
CA SER A 120 9.13 13.98 -6.46
C SER A 120 8.02 14.24 -7.47
N GLY A 121 7.36 15.40 -7.37
CA GLY A 121 6.14 15.67 -8.13
C GLY A 121 4.95 14.80 -7.71
N TYR A 122 5.11 14.01 -6.64
CA TYR A 122 4.09 13.08 -6.17
C TYR A 122 2.92 13.85 -5.58
N VAL A 123 1.77 13.60 -6.19
CA VAL A 123 0.46 14.01 -5.69
C VAL A 123 -0.21 12.74 -5.16
N PRO A 124 -0.61 12.67 -3.88
CA PRO A 124 -1.34 11.52 -3.34
C PRO A 124 -2.64 11.29 -4.11
N HIS A 125 -2.98 10.04 -4.48
CA HIS A 125 -4.14 9.79 -5.36
C HIS A 125 -5.05 8.64 -4.89
N ARG A 126 -6.31 9.01 -4.59
CA ARG A 126 -7.58 8.52 -5.19
C ARG A 126 -8.76 8.78 -4.25
N GLN A 127 -8.60 8.53 -2.95
CA GLN A 127 -9.67 8.76 -1.96
C GLN A 127 -10.09 10.22 -1.86
N ALA A 128 -9.11 11.13 -1.96
CA ALA A 128 -9.35 12.57 -1.93
C ALA A 128 -10.22 13.05 -3.11
N TYR A 129 -10.24 12.35 -4.25
CA TYR A 129 -11.10 12.72 -5.39
C TYR A 129 -12.57 12.45 -5.13
N SER A 130 -12.87 11.32 -4.49
CA SER A 130 -14.22 10.99 -4.05
C SER A 130 -14.67 11.91 -2.92
N ARG A 131 -13.76 12.33 -2.02
CA ARG A 131 -14.06 13.15 -0.83
C ARG A 131 -14.21 14.65 -1.12
N TYR A 132 -13.35 15.23 -1.97
CA TYR A 132 -13.30 16.67 -2.25
C TYR A 132 -13.86 17.05 -3.63
N GLY A 133 -14.33 16.07 -4.39
CA GLY A 133 -15.08 16.28 -5.62
C GLY A 133 -14.22 16.59 -6.87
N PRO A 134 -14.90 16.78 -8.02
CA PRO A 134 -14.26 16.91 -9.33
C PRO A 134 -13.36 18.14 -9.48
N GLN A 135 -13.62 19.22 -8.73
CA GLN A 135 -12.77 20.42 -8.74
C GLN A 135 -11.38 20.14 -8.14
N TYR A 136 -11.34 19.43 -7.01
CA TYR A 136 -10.09 19.00 -6.39
C TYR A 136 -9.35 18.02 -7.31
N ALA A 137 -10.07 17.07 -7.92
CA ALA A 137 -9.50 16.15 -8.89
C ALA A 137 -8.82 16.87 -10.07
N TYR A 138 -9.50 17.85 -10.64
CA TYR A 138 -8.95 18.67 -11.72
C TYR A 138 -7.70 19.45 -11.27
N SER A 139 -7.73 20.06 -10.08
CA SER A 139 -6.58 20.81 -9.56
C SER A 139 -5.36 19.91 -9.33
N GLN A 140 -5.56 18.71 -8.79
CA GLN A 140 -4.48 17.74 -8.57
C GLN A 140 -3.97 17.13 -9.87
N GLN A 141 -4.83 16.94 -10.87
CA GLN A 141 -4.41 16.54 -12.21
C GLN A 141 -3.61 17.64 -12.91
N MET A 142 -3.94 18.92 -12.69
CA MET A 142 -3.13 20.06 -13.13
C MET A 142 -1.76 20.06 -12.43
N TYR A 143 -1.71 19.79 -11.12
CA TYR A 143 -0.44 19.62 -10.41
C TYR A 143 0.34 18.40 -10.86
N ALA A 144 -0.30 17.32 -11.30
CA ALA A 144 0.37 16.12 -11.84
C ALA A 144 0.82 16.28 -13.30
N SER A 145 0.32 17.31 -14.01
CA SER A 145 0.74 17.62 -15.37
C SER A 145 2.23 18.03 -15.41
N PRO A 146 3.00 17.59 -16.41
CA PRO A 146 4.36 18.06 -16.63
C PRO A 146 4.48 19.59 -16.71
N GLN A 147 3.43 20.27 -17.20
CA GLN A 147 3.39 21.74 -17.29
C GLN A 147 2.94 22.43 -15.98
N GLY A 148 2.34 21.71 -15.03
CA GLY A 148 1.76 22.27 -13.79
C GLY A 148 2.52 21.94 -12.50
N GLY A 149 3.71 21.33 -12.59
CA GLY A 149 4.60 21.11 -11.44
C GLY A 149 4.67 19.68 -10.90
N GLY A 150 4.13 18.71 -11.64
CA GLY A 150 4.02 17.30 -11.21
C GLY A 150 5.11 16.39 -11.70
N GLN A 151 5.96 16.90 -12.57
CA GLN A 151 7.17 16.18 -12.95
C GLN A 151 8.20 16.26 -11.81
N PRO A 152 8.93 15.18 -11.54
CA PRO A 152 10.05 15.20 -10.62
C PRO A 152 11.07 16.29 -10.98
N ILE A 153 11.80 16.79 -9.99
CA ILE A 153 12.93 17.70 -10.18
C ILE A 153 14.14 17.03 -9.52
N VAL A 154 15.21 16.88 -10.28
CA VAL A 154 16.43 16.19 -9.86
C VAL A 154 17.64 17.06 -10.18
N GLU A 155 18.64 17.03 -9.30
CA GLU A 155 19.96 17.60 -9.56
C GLU A 155 20.94 16.49 -9.97
N VAL A 156 21.56 16.63 -11.13
CA VAL A 156 22.56 15.70 -11.67
C VAL A 156 23.77 16.51 -12.09
N ASP A 157 24.96 16.15 -11.60
CA ASP A 157 26.23 16.85 -11.91
C ASP A 157 26.15 18.38 -11.71
N GLY A 158 25.48 18.82 -10.64
CA GLY A 158 25.29 20.24 -10.31
C GLY A 158 24.30 20.99 -11.20
N LYS A 159 23.58 20.29 -12.09
CA LYS A 159 22.54 20.85 -12.96
C LYS A 159 21.17 20.36 -12.51
N VAL A 160 20.23 21.31 -12.38
CA VAL A 160 18.83 21.01 -12.11
C VAL A 160 18.14 20.63 -13.42
N MET A 161 17.43 19.51 -13.41
CA MET A 161 16.59 19.07 -14.52
C MET A 161 15.18 18.71 -14.04
N PHE A 162 14.22 18.87 -14.94
CA PHE A 162 12.87 18.37 -14.78
C PHE A 162 12.77 16.96 -15.37
N GLY A 163 12.00 16.10 -14.71
CA GLY A 163 11.95 14.67 -14.97
C GLY A 163 13.10 13.90 -14.31
N LEU A 164 13.06 12.58 -14.45
CA LEU A 164 14.12 11.69 -14.01
C LEU A 164 15.12 11.46 -15.16
N PRO A 165 16.43 11.37 -14.88
CA PRO A 165 17.43 11.10 -15.91
C PRO A 165 17.36 9.65 -16.45
N GLY A 166 16.71 8.74 -15.73
CA GLY A 166 16.54 7.33 -16.06
C GLY A 166 15.60 6.63 -15.09
N ARG A 167 15.61 5.29 -15.07
CA ARG A 167 14.81 4.49 -14.14
C ARG A 167 15.38 4.60 -12.72
N ALA A 168 14.61 5.10 -11.77
CA ALA A 168 15.03 5.23 -10.38
C ALA A 168 15.26 3.85 -9.75
N LEU A 169 16.38 3.71 -9.04
CA LEU A 169 16.70 2.54 -8.25
C LEU A 169 16.59 2.91 -6.77
N PHE A 170 15.70 2.22 -6.06
CA PHE A 170 15.52 2.38 -4.62
C PHE A 170 16.28 1.26 -3.90
N GLU A 171 16.75 1.56 -2.69
CA GLU A 171 17.25 0.52 -1.78
C GLU A 171 16.16 -0.53 -1.52
N SER A 172 16.57 -1.69 -1.01
CA SER A 172 15.64 -2.78 -0.69
C SER A 172 14.47 -2.26 0.16
N LEU A 173 13.26 -2.56 -0.28
CA LEU A 173 12.06 -2.18 0.46
C LEU A 173 12.07 -2.89 1.82
N ASP A 174 11.75 -2.14 2.88
CA ASP A 174 11.43 -2.75 4.17
C ASP A 174 10.31 -3.78 3.92
N PRO A 175 10.42 -5.03 4.38
CA PRO A 175 9.33 -6.00 4.32
C PRO A 175 8.01 -5.48 4.93
N LYS A 176 8.10 -4.51 5.87
CA LYS A 176 6.97 -3.79 6.45
C LYS A 176 6.49 -2.61 5.60
N SER A 177 6.97 -2.42 4.38
CA SER A 177 6.42 -1.40 3.47
C SER A 177 5.00 -1.79 3.09
N PHE A 178 4.09 -0.81 3.08
CA PHE A 178 2.69 -1.02 2.72
C PHE A 178 2.57 -1.26 1.22
N LEU A 179 2.74 -2.50 0.78
CA LEU A 179 2.62 -2.90 -0.64
C LEU A 179 1.15 -3.00 -1.09
N LYS A 180 0.23 -3.02 -0.13
CA LYS A 180 -1.21 -3.11 -0.32
C LYS A 180 -1.89 -2.12 0.64
N PRO A 181 -3.13 -1.69 0.36
CA PRO A 181 -3.93 -0.99 1.35
C PRO A 181 -3.93 -1.77 2.65
N THR A 182 -3.68 -1.08 3.75
CA THR A 182 -3.37 -1.69 5.04
C THR A 182 -4.00 -0.90 6.16
N LEU A 183 -4.66 -1.63 7.06
CA LEU A 183 -5.11 -1.10 8.34
C LEU A 183 -4.14 -1.57 9.42
N LEU A 184 -3.66 -0.63 10.23
CA LEU A 184 -2.78 -0.83 11.38
C LEU A 184 -3.53 -0.48 12.67
#